data_AF-A0AAV9F5X1-F1
#
_entry.id   AF-A0AAV9F5X1-F1
#
_cell.length_a   1.000
_cell.length_b   1.000
_cell.length_c   1.000
_cell.angle_alpha   90.00
_cell.angle_beta   90.00
_cell.angle_gamma   90.00
#
_symmetry.space_group_name_H-M   'P 1'
#
loop_
_entity.id
_entity.type
_entity.pdbx_description
1 polymer ?
#
loop_
_entity_poly.entity_id
_entity_poly.type
_entity_poly.pdbx_seq_one_letter_code
_entity_poly.pdbx_strand_id
1 'polypeptide(L)'
;MRVKRRDAEQWMSHRLLPDGLRERIRRHEQYRWQETRGVNEENLLQNLPKDLRRDIKLHLCLALLMRVPMFEKMDNQLLDAMCDRLKPVLYTKDSFIIREGDPVDEMLFIMRGRLESFTTNGGRTGFFNSDNLKAGDFCGEELLTWALDPNSSSNLPSSTRTVKALSEVEAFALMADDLKFVASQFRRLHSKQLRHTFRFYSPQWRTWAACFIQVAWRRYAKRKLEESLQEEERLQVVLAKGGGSSAGGSPSLGATIYASRFTANVLRALRKNGARKARVQDRLPAIMLQKPAEPDFTAEEK
;
A
#
# COMPACT_ATOMS: atom_id res chain seq x y z
N MET A 1 27.67 -19.53 -24.01
CA MET A 1 27.16 -19.65 -22.62
C MET A 1 28.25 -19.73 -21.55
N ARG A 2 29.18 -20.68 -21.62
CA ARG A 2 30.35 -20.71 -20.71
C ARG A 2 31.20 -19.43 -20.79
N VAL A 3 31.28 -18.81 -21.97
CA VAL A 3 32.01 -17.56 -22.23
C VAL A 3 31.42 -16.39 -21.43
N LYS A 4 30.14 -16.03 -21.65
CA LYS A 4 29.46 -14.95 -20.89
C LYS A 4 29.57 -15.09 -19.36
N ARG A 5 29.45 -16.32 -18.84
CA ARG A 5 29.61 -16.57 -17.40
C ARG A 5 31.05 -16.37 -16.93
N ARG A 6 32.04 -16.82 -17.71
CA ARG A 6 33.47 -16.56 -17.40
C ARG A 6 33.81 -15.08 -17.46
N ASP A 7 33.29 -14.37 -18.46
CA ASP A 7 33.53 -12.93 -18.61
C ASP A 7 32.94 -12.15 -17.42
N ALA A 8 31.72 -12.51 -16.98
CA ALA A 8 31.11 -11.95 -15.79
C ALA A 8 31.92 -12.24 -14.52
N GLU A 9 32.40 -13.47 -14.31
CA GLU A 9 33.23 -13.83 -13.15
C GLU A 9 34.58 -13.10 -13.14
N GLN A 10 35.23 -12.98 -14.30
CA GLN A 10 36.46 -12.21 -14.43
C GLN A 10 36.22 -10.73 -14.13
N TRP A 11 35.12 -10.16 -14.64
CA TRP A 11 34.74 -8.79 -14.37
C TRP A 11 34.44 -8.54 -12.87
N MET A 12 33.68 -9.44 -12.22
CA MET A 12 33.38 -9.35 -10.77
C MET A 12 34.65 -9.49 -9.92
N SER A 13 35.57 -10.33 -10.34
CA SER A 13 36.87 -10.54 -9.68
C SER A 13 37.75 -9.31 -9.78
N HIS A 14 37.86 -8.74 -10.99
CA HIS A 14 38.64 -7.54 -11.26
C HIS A 14 38.12 -6.31 -10.51
N ARG A 15 36.79 -6.22 -10.30
CA ARG A 15 36.15 -5.14 -9.51
C ARG A 15 36.14 -5.38 -8.00
N LEU A 16 36.72 -6.49 -7.52
CA LEU A 16 36.80 -6.84 -6.09
C LEU A 16 35.43 -6.82 -5.39
N LEU A 17 34.37 -7.25 -6.10
CA LEU A 17 33.03 -7.29 -5.49
C LEU A 17 33.00 -8.21 -4.27
N PRO A 18 32.30 -7.86 -3.18
CA PRO A 18 32.14 -8.75 -2.03
C PRO A 18 31.49 -10.08 -2.41
N ASP A 19 31.89 -11.17 -1.77
CA ASP A 19 31.40 -12.53 -2.11
C ASP A 19 29.88 -12.65 -2.00
N GLY A 20 29.26 -11.98 -1.02
CA GLY A 20 27.80 -11.94 -0.90
C GLY A 20 27.11 -11.30 -2.10
N LEU A 21 27.73 -10.28 -2.73
CA LEU A 21 27.20 -9.65 -3.93
C LEU A 21 27.42 -10.54 -5.17
N ARG A 22 28.60 -11.16 -5.28
CA ARG A 22 28.91 -12.13 -6.35
C ARG A 22 27.90 -13.28 -6.35
N GLU A 23 27.61 -13.82 -5.18
CA GLU A 23 26.66 -14.93 -5.04
C GLU A 23 25.23 -14.53 -5.42
N ARG A 24 24.81 -13.30 -5.09
CA ARG A 24 23.53 -12.75 -5.54
C ARG A 24 23.47 -12.60 -7.05
N ILE A 25 24.53 -12.11 -7.68
CA ILE A 25 24.63 -11.99 -9.15
C ILE A 25 24.55 -13.37 -9.80
N ARG A 26 25.30 -14.37 -9.30
CA ARG A 26 25.25 -15.75 -9.81
C ARG A 26 23.86 -16.36 -9.73
N ARG A 27 23.16 -16.16 -8.60
CA ARG A 27 21.79 -16.64 -8.41
C ARG A 27 20.84 -16.01 -9.42
N HIS A 28 20.96 -14.70 -9.63
CA HIS A 28 20.15 -13.98 -10.61
C HIS A 28 20.39 -14.48 -12.04
N GLU A 29 21.65 -14.60 -12.46
CA GLU A 29 22.00 -15.14 -13.78
C GLU A 29 21.48 -16.57 -13.98
N GLN A 30 21.59 -17.41 -12.95
CA GLN A 30 21.08 -18.78 -12.99
C GLN A 30 19.56 -18.81 -13.11
N TYR A 31 18.84 -18.01 -12.32
CA TYR A 31 17.38 -17.92 -12.39
C TYR A 31 16.92 -17.39 -13.75
N ARG A 32 17.50 -16.28 -14.22
CA ARG A 32 17.22 -15.73 -15.55
C ARG A 32 17.41 -16.77 -16.65
N TRP A 33 18.48 -17.56 -16.59
CA TRP A 33 18.73 -18.62 -17.55
C TRP A 33 17.67 -19.74 -17.50
N GLN A 34 17.25 -20.15 -16.31
CA GLN A 34 16.21 -21.18 -16.15
C GLN A 34 14.89 -20.74 -16.76
N GLU A 35 14.50 -19.48 -16.55
CA GLU A 35 13.22 -18.95 -17.01
C GLU A 35 13.25 -18.64 -18.52
N THR A 36 14.24 -17.87 -18.98
CA THR A 36 14.31 -17.41 -20.39
C THR A 36 14.97 -18.40 -21.34
N ARG A 37 15.59 -19.46 -20.81
CA ARG A 37 16.45 -20.41 -21.57
C ARG A 37 17.54 -19.70 -22.41
N GLY A 38 17.94 -18.49 -22.01
CA GLY A 38 18.93 -17.70 -22.72
C GLY A 38 18.43 -16.86 -23.87
N VAL A 39 17.12 -16.83 -24.10
CA VAL A 39 16.51 -16.01 -25.13
C VAL A 39 16.38 -14.59 -24.58
N ASN A 40 16.95 -13.62 -25.30
CA ASN A 40 16.65 -12.22 -25.05
C ASN A 40 15.36 -11.88 -25.80
N GLU A 41 14.25 -11.82 -25.06
CA GLU A 41 12.91 -11.55 -25.61
C GLU A 41 12.85 -10.22 -26.37
N GLU A 42 13.50 -9.16 -25.88
CA GLU A 42 13.51 -7.86 -26.55
C GLU A 42 14.18 -7.95 -27.93
N ASN A 43 15.34 -8.60 -28.00
CA ASN A 43 16.05 -8.80 -29.28
C ASN A 43 15.26 -9.71 -30.23
N LEU A 44 14.60 -10.74 -29.71
CA LEU A 44 13.77 -11.63 -30.52
C LEU A 44 12.60 -10.85 -31.14
N LEU A 45 11.89 -10.06 -30.32
CA LEU A 45 10.76 -9.25 -30.76
C LEU A 45 11.18 -8.11 -31.70
N GLN A 46 12.39 -7.56 -31.56
CA GLN A 46 12.90 -6.52 -32.46
C GLN A 46 13.08 -7.00 -33.90
N ASN A 47 13.42 -8.28 -34.09
CA ASN A 47 13.60 -8.87 -35.41
C ASN A 47 12.27 -9.20 -36.12
N LEU A 48 11.13 -9.05 -35.43
CA LEU A 48 9.82 -9.32 -35.99
C LEU A 48 9.15 -8.05 -36.56
N PRO A 49 8.31 -8.21 -37.60
CA PRO A 49 7.37 -7.19 -38.05
C PRO A 49 6.53 -6.59 -36.91
N LYS A 50 6.08 -5.33 -37.10
CA LYS A 50 5.38 -4.56 -36.04
C LYS A 50 4.07 -5.20 -35.60
N ASP A 51 3.31 -5.74 -36.53
CA ASP A 51 2.07 -6.50 -36.32
C ASP A 51 2.33 -7.75 -35.47
N LEU A 52 3.27 -8.61 -35.85
CA LEU A 52 3.58 -9.83 -35.08
C LEU A 52 4.09 -9.52 -33.67
N ARG A 53 4.95 -8.50 -33.54
CA ARG A 53 5.41 -8.06 -32.22
C ARG A 53 4.26 -7.58 -31.34
N ARG A 54 3.31 -6.84 -31.89
CA ARG A 54 2.12 -6.39 -31.17
C ARG A 54 1.28 -7.58 -30.72
N ASP A 55 0.98 -8.51 -31.62
CA ASP A 55 0.15 -9.69 -31.31
C ASP A 55 0.78 -10.56 -30.22
N ILE A 56 2.10 -10.77 -30.27
CA ILE A 56 2.83 -11.51 -29.23
C ILE A 56 2.75 -10.77 -27.89
N LYS A 57 3.02 -9.46 -27.87
CA LYS A 57 2.94 -8.67 -26.63
C LYS A 57 1.54 -8.66 -26.04
N LEU A 58 0.50 -8.54 -26.86
CA LEU A 58 -0.89 -8.65 -26.41
C LEU A 58 -1.15 -10.04 -25.83
N HIS A 59 -0.73 -11.11 -26.51
CA HIS A 59 -0.92 -12.47 -25.99
C HIS A 59 -0.24 -12.69 -24.63
N LEU A 60 0.98 -12.18 -24.47
CA LEU A 60 1.76 -12.34 -23.23
C LEU A 60 1.26 -11.46 -22.09
N CYS A 61 0.91 -10.19 -22.37
CA CYS A 61 0.64 -9.17 -21.34
C CYS A 61 -0.84 -9.00 -21.02
N LEU A 62 -1.75 -9.22 -21.98
CA LEU A 62 -3.17 -8.89 -21.82
C LEU A 62 -3.81 -9.71 -20.70
N ALA A 63 -3.54 -11.01 -20.64
CA ALA A 63 -4.04 -11.88 -19.58
C ALA A 63 -3.58 -11.44 -18.17
N LEU A 64 -2.51 -10.66 -18.10
CA LEU A 64 -1.85 -10.25 -16.86
C LEU A 64 -2.39 -8.92 -16.40
N LEU A 65 -2.52 -7.97 -17.32
CA LEU A 65 -3.23 -6.72 -17.06
C LEU A 65 -4.67 -6.98 -16.65
N MET A 66 -5.37 -7.90 -17.34
CA MET A 66 -6.75 -8.26 -16.99
C MET A 66 -6.89 -8.91 -15.60
N ARG A 67 -5.82 -9.46 -15.02
CA ARG A 67 -5.84 -9.96 -13.64
C ARG A 67 -5.77 -8.86 -12.60
N VAL A 68 -5.23 -7.69 -12.95
CA VAL A 68 -5.20 -6.53 -12.06
C VAL A 68 -6.58 -5.85 -12.15
N PRO A 69 -7.39 -5.87 -11.09
CA PRO A 69 -8.80 -5.43 -11.15
C PRO A 69 -9.01 -3.95 -11.53
N MET A 70 -7.93 -3.19 -11.53
CA MET A 70 -7.89 -1.78 -11.92
C MET A 70 -7.92 -1.59 -13.45
N PHE A 71 -7.33 -2.51 -14.20
CA PHE A 71 -7.25 -2.47 -15.67
C PHE A 71 -8.46 -3.08 -16.35
N GLU A 72 -9.21 -3.95 -15.68
CA GLU A 72 -10.46 -4.54 -16.19
C GLU A 72 -11.47 -3.46 -16.63
N LYS A 73 -11.43 -2.28 -15.99
CA LYS A 73 -12.35 -1.16 -16.26
C LYS A 73 -11.79 -0.13 -17.26
N MET A 74 -10.63 -0.38 -17.85
CA MET A 74 -9.99 0.52 -18.80
C MET A 74 -10.34 0.14 -20.24
N ASP A 75 -10.30 1.14 -21.14
CA ASP A 75 -10.56 0.92 -22.57
C ASP A 75 -9.47 0.02 -23.19
N ASN A 76 -9.87 -0.90 -24.08
CA ASN A 76 -8.94 -1.83 -24.75
C ASN A 76 -7.78 -1.10 -25.47
N GLN A 77 -8.03 0.09 -26.04
CA GLN A 77 -6.99 0.89 -26.69
C GLN A 77 -5.89 1.35 -25.72
N LEU A 78 -6.27 1.63 -24.47
CA LEU A 78 -5.34 2.01 -23.42
C LEU A 78 -4.55 0.79 -22.92
N LEU A 79 -5.23 -0.35 -22.77
CA LEU A 79 -4.58 -1.61 -22.41
C LEU A 79 -3.58 -2.04 -23.48
N ASP A 80 -3.91 -1.88 -24.76
CA ASP A 80 -3.01 -2.13 -25.88
C ASP A 80 -1.76 -1.24 -25.80
N ALA A 81 -1.96 0.07 -25.59
CA ALA A 81 -0.85 1.02 -25.48
C ALA A 81 0.06 0.75 -24.26
N MET A 82 -0.51 0.26 -23.16
CA MET A 82 0.26 -0.21 -22.00
C MET A 82 1.02 -1.49 -22.32
N CYS A 83 0.37 -2.50 -22.92
CA CYS A 83 1.00 -3.77 -23.31
C CYS A 83 2.24 -3.58 -24.18
N ASP A 84 2.21 -2.61 -25.08
CA ASP A 84 3.34 -2.31 -25.96
C ASP A 84 4.59 -1.79 -25.22
N ARG A 85 4.41 -1.20 -24.03
CA ARG A 85 5.47 -0.55 -23.24
C ARG A 85 5.92 -1.36 -22.02
N LEU A 86 5.18 -2.41 -21.65
CA LEU A 86 5.57 -3.30 -20.56
C LEU A 86 6.84 -4.07 -20.88
N LYS A 87 7.72 -4.18 -19.89
CA LYS A 87 8.96 -4.97 -19.97
C LYS A 87 8.96 -6.08 -18.92
N PRO A 88 9.26 -7.33 -19.31
CA PRO A 88 9.39 -8.41 -18.34
C PRO A 88 10.63 -8.19 -17.47
N VAL A 89 10.46 -8.34 -16.15
CA VAL A 89 11.52 -8.22 -15.16
C VAL A 89 11.51 -9.41 -14.21
N LEU A 90 12.70 -9.78 -13.73
CA LEU A 90 12.93 -10.93 -12.88
C LEU A 90 13.69 -10.50 -11.63
N TYR A 91 13.14 -10.79 -10.46
CA TYR A 91 13.80 -10.51 -9.19
C TYR A 91 14.07 -11.80 -8.43
N THR A 92 15.24 -11.86 -7.80
CA THR A 92 15.60 -12.99 -6.95
C THR A 92 15.12 -12.81 -5.53
N LYS A 93 15.00 -13.90 -4.79
CA LYS A 93 14.70 -13.85 -3.36
C LYS A 93 15.64 -12.88 -2.62
N ASP A 94 15.07 -12.15 -1.67
CA ASP A 94 15.73 -11.12 -0.86
C ASP A 94 16.18 -9.86 -1.63
N SER A 95 15.76 -9.71 -2.89
CA SER A 95 15.97 -8.47 -3.63
C SER A 95 15.04 -7.38 -3.10
N PHE A 96 15.62 -6.21 -2.85
CA PHE A 96 14.86 -4.99 -2.60
C PHE A 96 14.56 -4.36 -3.94
N ILE A 97 13.27 -4.22 -4.24
CA ILE A 97 12.79 -3.76 -5.53
C ILE A 97 12.57 -2.25 -5.46
N ILE A 98 11.86 -1.79 -4.43
CA ILE A 98 11.66 -0.38 -4.11
C ILE A 98 12.04 -0.16 -2.66
N ARG A 99 12.64 0.98 -2.31
CA ARG A 99 12.88 1.36 -0.91
C ARG A 99 12.11 2.64 -0.59
N GLU A 100 11.61 2.70 0.64
CA GLU A 100 10.95 3.90 1.16
C GLU A 100 11.89 5.11 1.05
N GLY A 101 11.43 6.18 0.40
CA GLY A 101 12.19 7.40 0.14
C GLY A 101 12.90 7.47 -1.21
N ASP A 102 13.15 6.34 -1.87
CA ASP A 102 13.80 6.33 -3.20
C ASP A 102 12.82 6.84 -4.28
N PRO A 103 13.31 7.48 -5.35
CA PRO A 103 12.47 7.87 -6.48
C PRO A 103 11.86 6.63 -7.14
N VAL A 104 10.55 6.64 -7.39
CA VAL A 104 9.86 5.57 -8.11
C VAL A 104 9.97 5.86 -9.60
N ASP A 105 10.68 5.02 -10.34
CA ASP A 105 10.92 5.13 -11.78
C ASP A 105 10.16 4.07 -12.60
N GLU A 106 9.66 3.03 -11.96
CA GLU A 106 8.85 1.99 -12.57
C GLU A 106 7.67 1.55 -11.70
N MET A 107 6.56 1.19 -12.36
CA MET A 107 5.42 0.52 -11.74
C MET A 107 5.45 -0.95 -12.11
N LEU A 108 5.29 -1.83 -11.12
CA LEU A 108 5.46 -3.28 -11.30
C LEU A 108 4.15 -4.03 -11.13
N PHE A 109 3.88 -4.94 -12.07
CA PHE A 109 2.75 -5.86 -12.04
C PHE A 109 3.23 -7.27 -11.75
N ILE A 110 2.79 -7.82 -10.61
CA ILE A 110 3.32 -9.09 -10.12
C ILE A 110 2.63 -10.24 -10.83
N MET A 111 3.45 -11.05 -11.47
CA MET A 111 3.00 -12.20 -12.24
C MET A 111 3.03 -13.48 -11.44
N ARG A 112 4.19 -13.76 -10.86
CA ARG A 112 4.44 -14.92 -10.02
C ARG A 112 5.40 -14.53 -8.92
N GLY A 113 5.31 -15.23 -7.80
CA GLY A 113 6.12 -14.98 -6.62
C GLY A 113 5.39 -14.25 -5.50
N ARG A 114 6.13 -13.95 -4.44
CA ARG A 114 5.65 -13.31 -3.22
C ARG A 114 6.57 -12.17 -2.84
N LEU A 115 5.98 -11.02 -2.54
CA LEU A 115 6.70 -9.84 -2.08
C LEU A 115 6.10 -9.37 -0.76
N GLU A 116 6.93 -8.71 0.04
CA GLU A 116 6.52 -7.99 1.22
C GLU A 116 6.66 -6.50 0.96
N SER A 117 5.60 -5.74 1.19
CA SER A 117 5.56 -4.28 1.10
C SER A 117 5.37 -3.72 2.49
N PHE A 118 6.36 -3.00 3.02
CA PHE A 118 6.30 -2.46 4.36
C PHE A 118 6.76 -1.01 4.44
N THR A 119 6.23 -0.27 5.42
CA THR A 119 6.60 1.13 5.67
C THR A 119 6.78 1.38 7.16
N THR A 120 7.77 2.23 7.45
CA THR A 120 8.01 2.78 8.77
C THR A 120 7.54 4.23 8.90
N ASN A 121 6.93 4.77 7.83
CA ASN A 121 6.48 6.15 7.71
C ASN A 121 7.59 7.16 8.07
N GLY A 122 8.74 6.99 7.42
CA GLY A 122 9.95 7.76 7.68
C GLY A 122 10.59 7.45 9.03
N GLY A 123 10.60 6.19 9.46
CA GLY A 123 11.25 5.76 10.70
C GLY A 123 10.51 6.11 11.99
N ARG A 124 9.19 6.36 11.93
CA ARG A 124 8.40 6.70 13.12
C ARG A 124 8.29 5.50 14.06
N THR A 125 8.76 5.66 15.30
CA THR A 125 8.70 4.63 16.33
C THR A 125 7.27 4.17 16.59
N GLY A 126 7.03 2.86 16.52
CA GLY A 126 5.71 2.25 16.77
C GLY A 126 4.76 2.24 15.57
N PHE A 127 5.19 2.70 14.38
CA PHE A 127 4.45 2.55 13.14
C PHE A 127 5.15 1.54 12.22
N PHE A 128 4.53 0.38 12.05
CA PHE A 128 4.94 -0.62 11.07
C PHE A 128 3.70 -1.15 10.38
N ASN A 129 3.61 -0.92 9.08
CA ASN A 129 2.56 -1.47 8.25
C ASN A 129 3.23 -2.34 7.20
N SER A 130 2.92 -3.63 7.21
CA SER A 130 3.39 -4.61 6.24
C SER A 130 2.19 -5.23 5.56
N ASP A 131 2.32 -5.47 4.27
CA ASP A 131 1.36 -6.14 3.41
C ASP A 131 2.08 -7.15 2.51
N ASN A 132 1.40 -8.24 2.17
CA ASN A 132 1.96 -9.28 1.31
C ASN A 132 1.39 -9.12 -0.09
N LEU A 133 2.25 -8.86 -1.07
CA LEU A 133 1.86 -8.78 -2.47
C LEU A 133 2.05 -10.15 -3.15
N LYS A 134 1.06 -10.55 -3.93
CA LYS A 134 1.01 -11.81 -4.67
C LYS A 134 0.69 -11.56 -6.15
N ALA A 135 0.62 -12.64 -6.92
CA ALA A 135 0.21 -12.59 -8.32
C ALA A 135 -1.12 -11.83 -8.49
N GLY A 136 -1.14 -10.85 -9.40
CA GLY A 136 -2.27 -9.95 -9.66
C GLY A 136 -2.21 -8.63 -8.88
N ASP A 137 -1.32 -8.49 -7.90
CA ASP A 137 -1.05 -7.22 -7.22
C ASP A 137 -0.01 -6.39 -7.99
N PHE A 138 0.14 -5.12 -7.60
CA PHE A 138 1.09 -4.19 -8.19
C PHE A 138 1.72 -3.29 -7.14
N CYS A 139 2.81 -2.61 -7.50
CA CYS A 139 3.47 -1.60 -6.66
C CYS A 139 4.07 -0.47 -7.51
N GLY A 140 4.35 0.69 -6.90
CA GLY A 140 4.78 1.90 -7.60
C GLY A 140 3.60 2.81 -7.99
N GLU A 141 2.48 2.67 -7.29
CA GLU A 141 1.24 3.41 -7.49
C GLU A 141 1.39 4.93 -7.34
N GLU A 142 2.46 5.41 -6.70
CA GLU A 142 2.82 6.82 -6.65
C GLU A 142 2.99 7.41 -8.05
N LEU A 143 3.51 6.62 -9.01
CA LEU A 143 3.69 7.04 -10.40
C LEU A 143 2.38 7.34 -11.11
N LEU A 144 1.28 6.68 -10.75
CA LEU A 144 -0.02 6.97 -11.34
C LEU A 144 -0.47 8.39 -11.01
N THR A 145 -0.30 8.80 -9.75
CA THR A 145 -0.68 10.16 -9.33
C THR A 145 0.14 11.21 -10.05
N TRP A 146 1.45 10.97 -10.16
CA TRP A 146 2.37 11.84 -10.88
C TRP A 146 2.08 11.89 -12.39
N ALA A 147 1.90 10.75 -13.04
CA ALA A 147 1.70 10.68 -14.49
C ALA A 147 0.38 11.32 -14.94
N LEU A 148 -0.62 11.32 -14.06
CA LEU A 148 -1.95 11.84 -14.36
C LEU A 148 -2.11 13.33 -14.04
N ASP A 149 -1.20 13.92 -13.27
CA ASP A 149 -1.18 15.34 -13.01
C ASP A 149 -0.57 16.09 -14.23
N PRO A 150 -1.34 16.94 -14.93
CA PRO A 150 -0.85 17.68 -16.09
C PRO A 150 0.26 18.69 -15.75
N ASN A 151 0.35 19.11 -14.48
CA ASN A 151 1.36 20.05 -13.99
C ASN A 151 2.51 19.34 -13.25
N SER A 152 2.57 18.01 -13.33
CA SER A 152 3.59 17.22 -12.66
C SER A 152 5.00 17.63 -13.12
N SER A 153 5.82 18.02 -12.15
CA SER A 153 7.24 18.33 -12.37
C SER A 153 7.98 17.15 -13.01
N SER A 154 9.14 17.41 -13.63
CA SER A 154 10.02 16.35 -14.14
C SER A 154 10.59 15.43 -13.05
N ASN A 155 10.42 15.78 -11.77
CA ASN A 155 10.90 14.98 -10.66
C ASN A 155 9.96 13.80 -10.41
N LEU A 156 10.55 12.63 -10.25
CA LEU A 156 9.84 11.40 -9.90
C LEU A 156 9.33 11.47 -8.45
N PRO A 157 8.16 10.87 -8.16
CA PRO A 157 7.65 10.80 -6.80
C PRO A 157 8.52 9.88 -5.94
N SER A 158 8.70 10.23 -4.67
CA SER A 158 9.38 9.37 -3.69
C SER A 158 8.48 8.22 -3.25
N SER A 159 9.05 7.03 -3.11
CA SER A 159 8.32 5.86 -2.66
C SER A 159 7.89 5.99 -1.21
N THR A 160 6.66 5.57 -0.91
CA THR A 160 6.12 5.56 0.45
C THR A 160 6.44 4.26 1.21
N ARG A 161 6.93 3.22 0.52
CA ARG A 161 7.12 1.88 1.08
C ARG A 161 8.36 1.19 0.55
N THR A 162 8.89 0.27 1.34
CA THR A 162 9.92 -0.68 0.90
C THR A 162 9.25 -1.96 0.42
N VAL A 163 9.60 -2.40 -0.79
CA VAL A 163 9.12 -3.65 -1.39
C VAL A 163 10.28 -4.62 -1.52
N LYS A 164 10.15 -5.79 -0.90
CA LYS A 164 11.18 -6.84 -0.88
C LYS A 164 10.61 -8.15 -1.43
N ALA A 165 11.36 -8.82 -2.30
CA ALA A 165 11.03 -10.13 -2.81
C ALA A 165 11.26 -11.23 -1.74
N LEU A 166 10.22 -11.99 -1.40
CA LEU A 166 10.28 -13.14 -0.49
C LEU A 166 10.58 -14.46 -1.21
N SER A 167 10.31 -14.51 -2.51
CA SER A 167 10.64 -15.61 -3.41
C SER A 167 11.27 -15.07 -4.69
N GLU A 168 11.61 -15.96 -5.63
CA GLU A 168 11.79 -15.57 -7.02
C GLU A 168 10.48 -14.95 -7.53
N VAL A 169 10.59 -13.83 -8.26
CA VAL A 169 9.46 -13.03 -8.73
C VAL A 169 9.62 -12.77 -10.21
N GLU A 170 8.54 -13.05 -10.94
CA GLU A 170 8.31 -12.57 -12.29
C GLU A 170 7.33 -11.41 -12.21
N ALA A 171 7.64 -10.32 -12.91
CA ALA A 171 6.78 -9.16 -12.99
C ALA A 171 6.93 -8.46 -14.35
N PHE A 172 6.00 -7.56 -14.65
CA PHE A 172 6.15 -6.60 -15.74
C PHE A 172 6.36 -5.20 -15.19
N ALA A 173 7.35 -4.49 -15.70
CA ALA A 173 7.65 -3.11 -15.38
C ALA A 173 7.08 -2.17 -16.45
N LEU A 174 6.42 -1.11 -15.99
CA LEU A 174 6.03 0.05 -16.78
C LEU A 174 6.81 1.26 -16.29
N MET A 175 7.69 1.79 -17.12
CA MET A 175 8.53 2.93 -16.74
C MET A 175 7.68 4.20 -16.54
N ALA A 176 8.17 5.12 -15.72
CA ALA A 176 7.53 6.41 -15.45
C ALA A 176 7.26 7.20 -16.74
N ASP A 177 8.26 7.32 -17.62
CA ASP A 177 8.13 8.05 -18.90
C ASP A 177 7.10 7.41 -19.83
N ASP A 178 7.07 6.08 -19.85
CA ASP A 178 6.10 5.29 -20.63
C ASP A 178 4.68 5.50 -20.10
N LEU A 179 4.51 5.50 -18.77
CA LEU A 179 3.23 5.78 -18.13
C LEU A 179 2.78 7.21 -18.37
N LYS A 180 3.67 8.21 -18.28
CA LYS A 180 3.36 9.62 -18.55
C LYS A 180 3.01 9.86 -20.01
N PHE A 181 3.70 9.18 -20.93
CA PHE A 181 3.33 9.17 -22.33
C PHE A 181 1.90 8.64 -22.51
N VAL A 182 1.59 7.46 -21.98
CA VAL A 182 0.25 6.87 -22.08
C VAL A 182 -0.78 7.79 -21.42
N ALA A 183 -0.50 8.34 -20.23
CA ALA A 183 -1.36 9.31 -19.55
C ALA A 183 -1.71 10.53 -20.41
N SER A 184 -0.70 11.11 -21.08
CA SER A 184 -0.88 12.28 -21.95
C SER A 184 -1.77 12.01 -23.17
N GLN A 185 -1.71 10.79 -23.72
CA GLN A 185 -2.44 10.43 -24.93
C GLN A 185 -3.90 10.10 -24.65
N PHE A 186 -4.21 9.62 -23.44
CA PHE A 186 -5.54 9.13 -23.10
C PHE A 186 -6.21 10.02 -22.04
N ARG A 187 -6.89 11.08 -22.49
CA ARG A 187 -7.69 11.99 -21.62
C ARG A 187 -8.72 11.26 -20.73
N ARG A 188 -9.15 10.05 -21.10
CA ARG A 188 -10.09 9.22 -20.31
C ARG A 188 -9.50 8.63 -19.03
N LEU A 189 -8.18 8.60 -18.89
CA LEU A 189 -7.54 8.26 -17.61
C LEU A 189 -7.94 9.22 -16.48
N HIS A 190 -8.43 10.43 -16.81
CA HIS A 190 -8.93 11.43 -15.86
C HIS A 190 -10.36 11.15 -15.34
N SER A 191 -11.00 10.05 -15.77
CA SER A 191 -12.37 9.68 -15.36
C SER A 191 -12.48 9.51 -13.84
N LYS A 192 -13.52 10.10 -13.24
CA LYS A 192 -13.84 9.97 -11.80
C LYS A 192 -13.88 8.50 -11.36
N GLN A 193 -14.36 7.59 -12.23
CA GLN A 193 -14.47 6.16 -11.95
C GLN A 193 -13.12 5.47 -11.78
N LEU A 194 -12.13 5.84 -12.60
CA LEU A 194 -10.77 5.34 -12.45
C LEU A 194 -10.16 5.85 -11.14
N ARG A 195 -10.37 7.13 -10.78
CA ARG A 195 -9.92 7.69 -9.48
C ARG A 195 -10.40 6.88 -8.28
N HIS A 196 -11.67 6.51 -8.27
CA HIS A 196 -12.23 5.69 -7.18
C HIS A 196 -11.63 4.29 -7.16
N THR A 197 -11.43 3.70 -8.33
CA THR A 197 -10.83 2.37 -8.47
C THR A 197 -9.38 2.40 -7.97
N PHE A 198 -8.59 3.42 -8.33
CA PHE A 198 -7.23 3.63 -7.83
C PHE A 198 -7.18 3.81 -6.30
N ARG A 199 -8.01 4.72 -5.75
CA ARG A 199 -8.11 4.91 -4.28
C ARG A 199 -8.50 3.63 -3.57
N PHE A 200 -9.34 2.81 -4.19
CA PHE A 200 -9.76 1.55 -3.61
C PHE A 200 -8.65 0.50 -3.61
N TYR A 201 -7.78 0.44 -4.63
CA TYR A 201 -6.72 -0.57 -4.71
C TYR A 201 -5.39 -0.15 -4.08
N SER A 202 -5.11 1.16 -3.94
CA SER A 202 -3.89 1.65 -3.32
C SER A 202 -3.80 1.29 -1.83
N PRO A 203 -2.74 0.57 -1.40
CA PRO A 203 -2.46 0.30 0.01
C PRO A 203 -2.32 1.56 0.87
N GLN A 204 -1.77 2.67 0.34
CA GLN A 204 -1.63 3.94 1.06
C GLN A 204 -3.01 4.53 1.39
N TRP A 205 -3.91 4.58 0.42
CA TRP A 205 -5.27 5.10 0.62
C TRP A 205 -6.06 4.24 1.61
N ARG A 206 -5.95 2.91 1.51
CA ARG A 206 -6.56 1.98 2.48
C ARG A 206 -6.02 2.19 3.89
N THR A 207 -4.70 2.31 4.02
CA THR A 207 -4.03 2.53 5.31
C THR A 207 -4.45 3.87 5.92
N TRP A 208 -4.45 4.94 5.13
CA TRP A 208 -4.87 6.25 5.57
C TRP A 208 -6.33 6.25 6.03
N ALA A 209 -7.23 5.66 5.23
CA ALA A 209 -8.65 5.55 5.58
C ALA A 209 -8.85 4.74 6.89
N ALA A 210 -8.15 3.61 7.03
CA ALA A 210 -8.20 2.81 8.25
C ALA A 210 -7.73 3.60 9.48
N CYS A 211 -6.60 4.31 9.38
CA CYS A 211 -6.11 5.15 10.47
C CYS A 211 -7.05 6.31 10.79
N PHE A 212 -7.64 6.95 9.77
CA PHE A 212 -8.62 8.01 9.96
C PHE A 212 -9.85 7.52 10.74
N ILE A 213 -10.42 6.37 10.33
CA ILE A 213 -11.55 5.73 11.01
C ILE A 213 -11.16 5.36 12.44
N GLN A 214 -9.97 4.80 12.66
CA GLN A 214 -9.47 4.46 14.01
C GLN A 214 -9.37 5.69 14.91
N VAL A 215 -8.86 6.83 14.41
CA VAL A 215 -8.77 8.08 15.18
C VAL A 215 -10.16 8.61 15.49
N ALA A 216 -11.08 8.62 14.51
CA ALA A 216 -12.46 9.05 14.71
C ALA A 216 -13.18 8.19 15.77
N TRP A 217 -13.03 6.87 15.69
CA TRP A 217 -13.58 5.92 16.66
C TRP A 217 -13.01 6.13 18.07
N ARG A 218 -11.69 6.31 18.20
CA ARG A 218 -11.05 6.60 19.51
C ARG A 218 -11.58 7.90 20.12
N ARG A 219 -11.79 8.95 19.31
CA ARG A 219 -12.40 10.21 19.76
C ARG A 219 -13.84 10.00 20.22
N TYR A 220 -14.64 9.28 19.43
CA TYR A 220 -16.02 8.94 19.80
C TYR A 220 -16.07 8.14 21.11
N ALA A 221 -15.27 7.09 21.23
CA ALA A 221 -15.22 6.24 22.42
C ALA A 221 -14.79 7.01 23.67
N LYS A 222 -13.82 7.93 23.54
CA LYS A 222 -13.40 8.82 24.63
C LYS A 222 -14.56 9.74 25.06
N ARG A 223 -15.23 10.40 24.11
CA ARG A 223 -16.38 11.26 24.41
C ARG A 223 -17.52 10.48 25.06
N LYS A 224 -17.83 9.28 24.56
CA LYS A 224 -18.88 8.42 25.13
C LYS A 224 -18.56 7.98 26.55
N LEU A 225 -17.28 7.73 26.85
CA LEU A 225 -16.82 7.42 28.20
C LEU A 225 -16.95 8.64 29.12
N GLU A 226 -16.53 9.82 28.67
CA GLU A 226 -16.66 11.07 29.42
C GLU A 226 -18.14 11.42 29.71
N GLU A 227 -19.03 11.28 28.72
CA GLU A 227 -20.48 11.43 28.91
C GLU A 227 -21.01 10.47 29.99
N SER A 228 -20.60 9.20 29.98
CA SER A 228 -21.04 8.23 30.98
C SER A 228 -20.52 8.55 32.39
N LEU A 229 -19.31 9.11 32.52
CA LEU A 229 -18.76 9.56 33.79
C LEU A 229 -19.47 10.82 34.31
N GLN A 230 -19.81 11.76 33.41
CA GLN A 230 -20.58 12.96 33.78
C GLN A 230 -22.01 12.62 34.20
N GLU A 231 -22.65 11.65 33.55
CA GLU A 231 -23.96 11.12 33.97
C GLU A 231 -23.87 10.48 35.36
N GLU A 232 -22.78 9.75 35.65
CA GLU A 232 -22.53 9.20 36.99
C GLU A 232 -22.35 10.28 38.04
N GLU A 233 -21.51 11.30 37.79
CA GLU A 233 -21.32 12.44 38.70
C GLU A 233 -22.64 13.17 38.97
N ARG A 234 -23.46 13.39 37.93
CA ARG A 234 -24.80 14.00 38.08
C ARG A 234 -25.73 13.16 38.94
N LEU A 235 -25.77 11.84 38.73
CA LEU A 235 -26.59 10.93 39.52
C LEU A 235 -26.12 10.88 40.99
N GLN A 236 -24.81 10.89 41.24
CA GLN A 236 -24.25 10.97 42.60
C GLN A 236 -24.61 12.30 43.28
N VAL A 237 -24.54 13.43 42.58
CA VAL A 237 -24.94 14.74 43.12
C VAL A 237 -26.44 14.80 43.45
N VAL A 238 -27.30 14.22 42.62
CA VAL A 238 -28.75 14.14 42.88
C VAL A 238 -29.04 13.27 44.11
N LEU A 239 -28.37 12.12 44.22
CA LEU A 239 -28.47 11.26 45.41
C LEU A 239 -27.97 11.94 46.68
N ALA A 240 -26.88 12.72 46.60
CA ALA A 240 -26.35 13.48 47.72
C ALA A 240 -27.24 14.67 48.13
N LYS A 241 -27.84 15.39 47.18
CA LYS A 241 -28.78 16.49 47.44
C LYS A 241 -30.14 16.00 47.95
N GLY A 242 -30.58 14.81 47.56
CA GLY A 242 -31.80 14.17 48.08
C GLY A 242 -31.72 13.79 49.57
N GLY A 243 -30.53 13.79 50.18
CA GLY A 243 -30.34 13.60 51.62
C GLY A 243 -30.43 14.89 52.45
N GLY A 244 -30.60 16.05 51.83
CA GLY A 244 -30.43 17.36 52.48
C GLY A 244 -31.71 18.14 52.81
N SER A 245 -32.91 17.63 52.55
CA SER A 245 -34.15 18.33 52.94
C SER A 245 -35.25 17.36 53.30
N SER A 246 -35.64 17.45 54.57
CA SER A 246 -36.80 16.86 55.24
C SER A 246 -37.98 16.45 54.35
N ALA A 247 -38.09 15.17 54.02
CA ALA A 247 -39.33 14.38 53.95
C ALA A 247 -38.99 12.96 53.47
N GLY A 248 -39.53 11.94 54.15
CA GLY A 248 -39.18 10.54 53.97
C GLY A 248 -39.31 10.02 52.53
N GLY A 249 -38.22 9.46 52.02
CA GLY A 249 -38.19 8.71 50.79
C GLY A 249 -36.83 8.06 50.59
N SER A 250 -36.62 6.89 51.20
CA SER A 250 -35.45 6.05 50.91
C SER A 250 -35.34 5.90 49.38
N PRO A 251 -34.14 6.03 48.77
CA PRO A 251 -33.99 5.82 47.33
C PRO A 251 -34.54 4.43 47.01
N SER A 252 -35.43 4.35 46.01
CA SER A 252 -36.11 3.09 45.72
C SER A 252 -35.07 2.00 45.49
N LEU A 253 -35.32 0.81 46.05
CA LEU A 253 -34.42 -0.35 45.90
C LEU A 253 -34.05 -0.57 44.42
N GLY A 254 -35.00 -0.31 43.51
CA GLY A 254 -34.81 -0.35 42.06
C GLY A 254 -33.78 0.65 41.54
N ALA A 255 -33.73 1.89 42.04
CA ALA A 255 -32.73 2.89 41.65
C ALA A 255 -31.31 2.49 42.11
N THR A 256 -31.20 1.94 43.32
CA THR A 256 -29.93 1.45 43.87
C THR A 256 -29.44 0.17 43.14
N ILE A 257 -30.36 -0.73 42.79
CA ILE A 257 -30.07 -1.91 41.98
C ILE A 257 -29.68 -1.52 40.55
N TYR A 258 -30.33 -0.50 39.97
CA TYR A 258 -29.98 -0.03 38.63
C TYR A 258 -28.59 0.63 38.61
N ALA A 259 -28.30 1.51 39.57
CA ALA A 259 -26.98 2.15 39.71
C ALA A 259 -25.85 1.13 39.98
N SER A 260 -26.10 0.11 40.81
CA SER A 260 -25.12 -0.95 41.09
C SER A 260 -24.88 -1.89 39.90
N ARG A 261 -25.91 -2.22 39.11
CA ARG A 261 -25.76 -3.00 37.87
C ARG A 261 -25.08 -2.19 36.77
N PHE A 262 -25.34 -0.88 36.71
CA PHE A 262 -24.71 0.04 35.78
C PHE A 262 -23.21 0.21 36.08
N THR A 263 -22.85 0.48 37.34
CA THR A 263 -21.45 0.54 37.80
C THR A 263 -20.72 -0.80 37.63
N ALA A 264 -21.37 -1.94 37.88
CA ALA A 264 -20.77 -3.26 37.65
C ALA A 264 -20.48 -3.53 36.16
N ASN A 265 -21.37 -3.12 35.24
CA ASN A 265 -21.14 -3.25 33.81
C ASN A 265 -20.03 -2.32 33.30
N VAL A 266 -19.95 -1.10 33.84
CA VAL A 266 -18.89 -0.13 33.53
C VAL A 266 -17.53 -0.59 34.09
N LEU A 267 -17.47 -1.09 35.33
CA LEU A 267 -16.24 -1.68 35.91
C LEU A 267 -15.78 -2.91 35.14
N ARG A 268 -16.70 -3.71 34.61
CA ARG A 268 -16.39 -4.86 33.75
C ARG A 268 -15.85 -4.41 32.38
N ALA A 269 -16.36 -3.31 31.81
CA ALA A 269 -15.82 -2.68 30.61
C ALA A 269 -14.45 -2.02 30.86
N LEU A 270 -14.26 -1.36 32.01
CA LEU A 270 -12.99 -0.79 32.46
C LEU A 270 -11.96 -1.86 32.81
N ARG A 271 -12.34 -3.05 33.32
CA ARG A 271 -11.42 -4.19 33.52
C ARG A 271 -11.01 -4.84 32.21
N LYS A 272 -11.95 -5.05 31.27
CA LYS A 272 -11.63 -5.55 29.92
C LYS A 272 -10.72 -4.58 29.15
N ASN A 273 -10.91 -3.27 29.32
CA ASN A 273 -10.06 -2.25 28.72
C ASN A 273 -8.80 -1.96 29.55
N GLY A 274 -8.83 -2.21 30.86
CA GLY A 274 -7.74 -2.01 31.83
C GLY A 274 -6.63 -3.03 31.67
N ALA A 275 -6.98 -4.29 31.38
CA ALA A 275 -6.02 -5.32 30.99
C ALA A 275 -5.30 -4.99 29.67
N ARG A 276 -5.92 -4.19 28.78
CA ARG A 276 -5.28 -3.63 27.58
C ARG A 276 -4.48 -2.35 27.90
N LYS A 277 -4.93 -1.54 28.85
CA LYS A 277 -4.26 -0.30 29.31
C LYS A 277 -2.95 -0.56 30.05
N ALA A 278 -2.82 -1.67 30.78
CA ALA A 278 -1.58 -2.03 31.50
C ALA A 278 -0.39 -2.37 30.58
N ARG A 279 -0.59 -2.50 29.25
CA ARG A 279 0.50 -2.63 28.26
C ARG A 279 0.68 -1.40 27.37
N VAL A 280 -0.14 -0.37 27.51
CA VAL A 280 -0.10 0.84 26.69
C VAL A 280 -0.08 2.05 27.63
N GLN A 281 1.04 2.20 28.33
CA GLN A 281 1.36 3.45 29.02
C GLN A 281 1.48 4.59 28.01
N ASP A 282 0.99 5.75 28.46
CA ASP A 282 1.12 7.09 27.86
C ASP A 282 2.36 7.27 26.99
N ARG A 283 2.14 7.54 25.69
CA ARG A 283 2.97 8.34 24.75
C ARG A 283 2.71 7.96 23.30
N LEU A 284 1.47 8.03 22.83
CA LEU A 284 1.25 8.16 21.39
C LEU A 284 0.41 9.42 21.18
N PRO A 285 1.02 10.52 20.68
CA PRO A 285 0.25 11.62 20.11
C PRO A 285 -0.79 11.04 19.15
N ALA A 286 -1.93 11.72 18.97
CA ALA A 286 -2.84 11.39 17.90
C ALA A 286 -2.14 11.65 16.55
N ILE A 287 -1.35 10.68 16.10
CA ILE A 287 -0.53 10.74 14.90
C ILE A 287 -1.50 10.71 13.73
N MET A 288 -1.77 11.89 13.17
CA MET A 288 -2.47 11.99 11.90
C MET A 288 -1.48 11.60 10.80
N LEU A 289 -1.78 10.49 10.10
CA LEU A 289 -1.17 10.25 8.81
C LEU A 289 -1.55 11.42 7.90
N GLN A 290 -0.56 12.04 7.26
CA GLN A 290 -0.83 13.02 6.22
C GLN A 290 -1.70 12.36 5.15
N LYS A 291 -2.73 13.08 4.69
CA LYS A 291 -3.56 12.64 3.57
C LYS A 291 -2.61 12.40 2.38
N PRO A 292 -2.62 11.19 1.77
CA PRO A 292 -1.87 10.97 0.54
C PRO A 292 -2.21 12.07 -0.47
N ALA A 293 -1.19 12.55 -1.20
CA ALA A 293 -1.39 13.58 -2.21
C ALA A 293 -2.50 13.12 -3.17
N GLU A 294 -3.49 13.99 -3.38
CA GLU A 294 -4.54 13.67 -4.33
C GLU A 294 -3.97 13.82 -5.74
N PRO A 295 -4.13 12.81 -6.60
CA PRO A 295 -3.86 13.00 -8.01
C PRO A 295 -4.76 14.13 -8.52
N ASP A 296 -4.12 15.20 -8.99
CA ASP A 296 -4.83 16.31 -9.59
C ASP A 296 -5.21 15.92 -11.01
N PHE A 297 -6.49 16.08 -11.32
CA PHE A 297 -7.08 15.67 -12.58
C PHE A 297 -8.10 16.72 -13.01
N THR A 298 -7.97 17.96 -12.57
CA THR A 298 -8.74 19.09 -13.12
C THR A 298 -8.08 19.57 -14.39
N ALA A 299 -8.07 18.72 -15.43
CA ALA A 299 -7.93 19.22 -16.79
C ALA A 299 -9.32 19.66 -17.25
N GLU A 300 -9.41 20.94 -17.60
CA GLU A 300 -10.62 21.72 -17.85
C GLU A 300 -11.69 20.97 -18.68
N GLU A 301 -12.92 20.96 -18.18
CA GLU A 301 -14.11 20.91 -19.02
C GLU A 301 -14.09 22.18 -19.90
N LYS A 302 -13.51 22.07 -21.10
CA LYS A 302 -13.76 22.95 -22.24
C LYS A 302 -13.92 22.11 -23.49
#